data_AF-A0A9N9AWA6-F1
#
_entry.id   AF-A0A9N9AWA6-F1
#
_cell.length_a   1.000
_cell.length_b   1.000
_cell.length_c   1.000
_cell.angle_alpha   90.00
_cell.angle_beta   90.00
_cell.angle_gamma   90.00
#
_symmetry.space_group_name_H-M   'P 1'
#
loop_
_entity.id
_entity.type
_entity.pdbx_description
1 polymer ?
#
loop_
_entity_poly.entity_id
_entity_poly.type
_entity_poly.pdbx_seq_one_letter_code
_entity_poly.pdbx_strand_id
1 'polypeptide(L)'
;MAFRLVNSTIGIAPRLNQTVLGLKSVGNVRAVTIFQVASFHASRAAGLQTTKVVRDGASNFTPSLHLYILLLSHYRLQGFIKGSVNDAAVLPARDKFFGSYHWFFERMISISLIPLTAASVVQGAHPITDLLLGVVLPIHCHVGFDAIITDYLPARKTPTLNKLSTWGLRGATLLVLIGCYQFNTNDVGMTELVKRVWHA
;
A
#
# COMPACT_ATOMS: atom_id res chain seq x y z
N MET A 1 30.64 10.56 -29.55
CA MET A 1 29.76 9.72 -28.73
C MET A 1 29.12 10.62 -27.69
N ALA A 2 27.95 11.19 -28.01
CA ALA A 2 27.32 12.28 -27.28
C ALA A 2 25.93 11.83 -26.82
N PHE A 3 25.62 11.99 -25.54
CA PHE A 3 24.24 11.98 -25.07
C PHE A 3 23.97 13.23 -24.26
N ARG A 4 23.06 14.04 -24.80
CA ARG A 4 22.71 15.40 -24.45
C ARG A 4 21.47 15.33 -23.55
N LEU A 5 21.48 16.12 -22.49
CA LEU A 5 20.39 16.32 -21.53
C LEU A 5 19.08 16.70 -22.25
N VAL A 6 17.97 16.04 -21.91
CA VAL A 6 16.62 16.52 -22.23
C VAL A 6 15.86 16.73 -20.93
N ASN A 7 15.75 18.01 -20.60
CA ASN A 7 14.83 18.59 -19.64
C ASN A 7 13.52 18.83 -20.41
N SER A 8 12.40 18.20 -20.05
CA SER A 8 11.11 18.46 -20.70
C SER A 8 10.10 19.04 -19.71
N THR A 9 9.97 20.36 -19.83
CA THR A 9 8.90 21.22 -19.38
C THR A 9 7.53 20.71 -19.86
N ILE A 10 6.58 20.54 -18.93
CA ILE A 10 5.17 20.26 -19.22
C ILE A 10 4.51 21.60 -19.61
N GLY A 11 4.27 21.76 -20.92
CA GLY A 11 3.55 22.89 -21.51
C GLY A 11 2.03 22.70 -21.52
N ILE A 12 1.32 23.83 -21.47
CA ILE A 12 -0.12 23.99 -21.34
C ILE A 12 -0.81 24.14 -22.72
N ALA A 13 -2.04 23.56 -22.85
CA ALA A 13 -3.17 23.88 -23.76
C ALA A 13 -3.09 23.46 -25.26
N PRO A 14 -4.21 23.41 -26.06
CA PRO A 14 -5.60 23.88 -25.82
C PRO A 14 -6.78 22.97 -26.28
N ARG A 15 -8.01 23.39 -25.97
CA ARG A 15 -9.32 22.89 -26.46
C ARG A 15 -9.46 23.02 -27.99
N LEU A 16 -10.04 22.02 -28.67
CA LEU A 16 -10.73 22.22 -29.96
C LEU A 16 -12.03 21.40 -30.06
N ASN A 17 -13.09 22.14 -30.36
CA ASN A 17 -14.43 21.74 -30.79
C ASN A 17 -14.42 21.50 -32.31
N GLN A 18 -14.93 20.37 -32.83
CA GLN A 18 -15.43 20.30 -34.21
C GLN A 18 -16.64 19.36 -34.38
N THR A 19 -17.57 19.92 -35.16
CA THR A 19 -18.90 19.54 -35.65
C THR A 19 -18.92 18.49 -36.77
N VAL A 20 -20.01 17.72 -36.81
CA VAL A 20 -20.82 17.27 -37.99
C VAL A 20 -20.10 16.99 -39.32
N LEU A 21 -20.14 15.73 -39.77
CA LEU A 21 -20.22 15.43 -41.21
C LEU A 21 -20.84 14.04 -41.44
N GLY A 22 -21.99 14.03 -42.11
CA GLY A 22 -22.68 12.81 -42.53
C GLY A 22 -22.15 12.30 -43.88
N LEU A 23 -22.08 10.97 -44.02
CA LEU A 23 -21.99 10.28 -45.31
C LEU A 23 -22.93 9.07 -45.27
N LYS A 24 -24.00 9.14 -46.06
CA LYS A 24 -24.77 7.99 -46.54
C LYS A 24 -23.92 7.27 -47.59
N SER A 25 -23.84 5.93 -47.56
CA SER A 25 -24.01 5.07 -48.75
C SER A 25 -23.67 3.60 -48.45
N VAL A 26 -24.71 2.76 -48.55
CA VAL A 26 -24.77 1.48 -49.27
C VAL A 26 -23.62 0.47 -49.08
N GLY A 27 -23.99 -0.63 -48.41
CA GLY A 27 -23.87 -1.96 -48.99
C GLY A 27 -22.49 -2.62 -49.03
N ASN A 28 -22.42 -3.74 -48.29
CA ASN A 28 -21.66 -4.96 -48.52
C ASN A 28 -20.67 -5.26 -47.39
N VAL A 29 -21.20 -5.97 -46.39
CA VAL A 29 -20.50 -6.43 -45.19
C VAL A 29 -19.48 -7.49 -45.59
N ARG A 30 -18.20 -7.12 -45.59
CA ARG A 30 -17.12 -8.06 -45.27
C ARG A 30 -16.71 -7.79 -43.83
N ALA A 31 -17.15 -8.69 -42.94
CA ALA A 31 -16.81 -8.64 -41.53
C ALA A 31 -15.29 -8.74 -41.35
N VAL A 32 -14.66 -7.63 -41.01
CA VAL A 32 -13.37 -7.61 -40.33
C VAL A 32 -13.68 -7.33 -38.87
N THR A 33 -13.73 -8.39 -38.06
CA THR A 33 -13.93 -8.29 -36.62
C THR A 33 -12.68 -7.71 -35.98
N ILE A 34 -12.65 -6.39 -35.81
CA ILE A 34 -11.74 -5.74 -34.87
C ILE A 34 -12.39 -5.88 -33.50
N PHE A 35 -11.75 -6.63 -32.59
CA PHE A 35 -12.11 -6.70 -31.18
C PHE A 35 -11.88 -5.31 -30.55
N GLN A 36 -12.88 -4.44 -30.67
CA GLN A 36 -12.95 -3.22 -29.88
C GLN A 36 -13.55 -3.62 -28.53
N VAL A 37 -12.68 -3.76 -27.51
CA VAL A 37 -13.08 -3.96 -26.12
C VAL A 37 -13.92 -2.75 -25.71
N ALA A 38 -15.25 -2.91 -25.76
CA ALA A 38 -16.18 -1.91 -25.27
C ALA A 38 -16.01 -1.82 -23.75
N SER A 39 -15.54 -0.66 -23.30
CA SER A 39 -15.48 -0.28 -21.90
C SER A 39 -16.83 -0.56 -21.22
N PHE A 40 -16.70 -1.20 -20.06
CA PHE A 40 -17.75 -1.71 -19.18
C PHE A 40 -18.61 -0.56 -18.59
N HIS A 41 -19.44 0.09 -19.41
CA HIS A 41 -20.21 1.29 -19.01
C HIS A 41 -21.74 1.12 -19.00
N ALA A 42 -22.27 -0.11 -18.98
CA ALA A 42 -23.72 -0.36 -18.91
C ALA A 42 -24.19 -1.22 -17.71
N SER A 43 -23.41 -1.35 -16.62
CA SER A 43 -23.78 -2.23 -15.50
C SER A 43 -24.48 -1.54 -14.33
N ARG A 44 -24.51 -0.19 -14.27
CA ARG A 44 -24.98 0.54 -13.07
C ARG A 44 -26.49 0.73 -12.99
N ALA A 45 -27.20 0.77 -14.11
CA ALA A 45 -28.66 0.92 -14.11
C ALA A 45 -29.39 -0.39 -13.74
N ALA A 46 -28.83 -1.55 -14.15
CA ALA A 46 -29.40 -2.86 -13.85
C ALA A 46 -29.29 -3.24 -12.36
N GLY A 47 -28.28 -2.74 -11.64
CA GLY A 47 -28.08 -3.04 -10.21
C GLY A 47 -29.07 -2.35 -9.27
N LEU A 48 -29.71 -1.26 -9.69
CA LEU A 48 -30.65 -0.53 -8.81
C LEU A 48 -32.04 -1.16 -8.80
N GLN A 49 -32.50 -1.69 -9.94
CA GLN A 49 -33.82 -2.33 -10.01
C GLN A 49 -33.85 -3.73 -9.40
N THR A 50 -32.73 -4.46 -9.38
CA THR A 50 -32.65 -5.78 -8.72
C THR A 50 -32.70 -5.66 -7.19
N THR A 51 -32.25 -4.55 -6.62
CA THR A 51 -32.26 -4.36 -5.16
C THR A 51 -33.66 -4.20 -4.57
N LYS A 52 -34.64 -3.68 -5.33
CA LYS A 52 -36.04 -3.64 -4.89
C LYS A 52 -36.68 -5.03 -4.92
N VAL A 53 -36.52 -5.76 -6.02
CA VAL A 53 -37.13 -7.09 -6.20
C VAL A 53 -36.59 -8.10 -5.19
N VAL A 54 -35.30 -8.04 -4.84
CA VAL A 54 -34.69 -8.93 -3.83
C VAL A 54 -35.14 -8.56 -2.41
N ARG A 55 -35.40 -7.28 -2.13
CA ARG A 55 -35.88 -6.82 -0.81
C ARG A 55 -37.27 -7.37 -0.50
N ASP A 56 -38.12 -7.47 -1.52
CA ASP A 56 -39.49 -7.95 -1.38
C ASP A 56 -39.57 -9.49 -1.29
N GLY A 57 -38.53 -10.22 -1.74
CA GLY A 57 -38.43 -11.68 -1.65
C GLY A 57 -37.76 -12.22 -0.38
N ALA A 58 -37.09 -11.38 0.41
CA ALA A 58 -36.33 -11.80 1.59
C ALA A 58 -37.19 -11.96 2.87
N SER A 59 -38.46 -11.54 2.84
CA SER A 59 -39.37 -11.59 3.99
C SER A 59 -39.84 -13.00 4.38
N ASN A 60 -39.57 -14.02 3.54
CA ASN A 60 -40.05 -15.39 3.74
C ASN A 60 -38.93 -16.43 3.92
N PHE A 61 -37.69 -16.02 4.19
CA PHE A 61 -36.56 -16.95 4.25
C PHE A 61 -36.16 -17.31 5.70
N THR A 62 -36.07 -18.62 5.97
CA THR A 62 -35.70 -19.28 7.23
C THR A 62 -34.61 -18.58 8.06
N PRO A 63 -34.71 -18.62 9.41
CA PRO A 63 -33.88 -17.81 10.32
C PRO A 63 -32.37 -18.06 10.25
N SER A 64 -31.93 -19.19 9.70
CA SER A 64 -30.50 -19.52 9.53
C SER A 64 -29.80 -18.69 8.45
N LEU A 65 -30.50 -18.34 7.36
CA LEU A 65 -29.91 -17.47 6.33
C LEU A 65 -30.00 -15.99 6.70
N HIS A 66 -30.90 -15.61 7.59
CA HIS A 66 -30.97 -14.24 8.09
C HIS A 66 -29.68 -13.86 8.83
N LEU A 67 -29.13 -14.77 9.63
CA LEU A 67 -27.85 -14.56 10.32
C LEU A 67 -26.67 -14.50 9.34
N TYR A 68 -26.67 -15.35 8.31
CA TYR A 68 -25.61 -15.35 7.28
C TYR A 68 -25.67 -14.10 6.39
N ILE A 69 -26.87 -13.62 6.05
CA ILE A 69 -27.11 -12.39 5.30
C ILE A 69 -26.77 -11.16 6.15
N LEU A 70 -27.05 -11.18 7.47
CA LEU A 70 -26.65 -10.10 8.39
C LEU A 70 -25.14 -10.05 8.63
N LEU A 71 -24.48 -11.21 8.76
CA LEU A 71 -23.02 -11.32 8.79
C LEU A 71 -22.42 -10.78 7.49
N LEU A 72 -22.86 -11.26 6.33
CA LEU A 72 -22.40 -10.79 5.01
C LEU A 72 -22.73 -9.30 4.76
N SER A 73 -23.83 -8.79 5.31
CA SER A 73 -24.21 -7.38 5.30
C SER A 73 -23.27 -6.52 6.14
N HIS A 74 -22.87 -6.98 7.33
CA HIS A 74 -21.85 -6.33 8.15
C HIS A 74 -20.45 -6.38 7.50
N TYR A 75 -20.15 -7.43 6.72
CA TYR A 75 -18.91 -7.52 5.92
C TYR A 75 -18.99 -6.81 4.56
N ARG A 76 -20.16 -6.29 4.15
CA ARG A 76 -20.32 -5.55 2.90
C ARG A 76 -19.69 -4.17 3.04
N LEU A 77 -18.39 -4.14 2.78
CA LEU A 77 -17.53 -2.99 2.51
C LEU A 77 -18.31 -1.67 2.40
N GLN A 78 -18.42 -0.96 3.51
CA GLN A 78 -18.75 0.46 3.51
C GLN A 78 -17.56 1.22 2.91
N GLY A 79 -17.33 1.05 1.62
CA GLY A 79 -16.63 2.03 0.80
C GLY A 79 -17.56 3.23 0.63
N PHE A 80 -17.81 3.94 1.73
CA PHE A 80 -18.65 5.13 1.72
C PHE A 80 -17.90 6.22 0.94
N ILE A 81 -18.25 6.40 -0.33
CA ILE A 81 -17.84 7.58 -1.09
C ILE A 81 -18.56 8.76 -0.43
N LYS A 82 -17.81 9.59 0.30
CA LYS A 82 -18.33 10.86 0.80
C LYS A 82 -18.44 11.80 -0.42
N GLY A 83 -19.66 12.03 -0.91
CA GLY A 83 -19.95 12.94 -2.03
C GLY A 83 -20.44 12.25 -3.31
N SER A 84 -20.72 13.06 -4.33
CA SER A 84 -21.04 12.65 -5.68
C SER A 84 -19.77 12.26 -6.45
N VAL A 85 -19.91 11.51 -7.57
CA VAL A 85 -18.79 11.15 -8.45
C VAL A 85 -18.09 12.36 -9.09
N ASN A 86 -18.75 13.52 -9.10
CA ASN A 86 -18.23 14.77 -9.67
C ASN A 86 -17.66 15.72 -8.60
N ASP A 87 -17.73 15.35 -7.32
CA ASP A 87 -17.21 16.19 -6.24
C ASP A 87 -15.69 16.07 -6.18
N ALA A 88 -14.98 17.21 -6.13
CA ALA A 88 -13.54 17.22 -6.00
C ALA A 88 -13.13 16.58 -4.66
N ALA A 89 -12.12 15.70 -4.70
CA ALA A 89 -11.57 15.12 -3.48
C ALA A 89 -11.01 16.24 -2.59
N VAL A 90 -11.54 16.35 -1.37
CA VAL A 90 -10.99 17.26 -0.36
C VAL A 90 -9.66 16.67 0.10
N LEU A 91 -8.56 17.28 -0.34
CA LEU A 91 -7.23 16.87 0.09
C LEU A 91 -6.94 17.48 1.46
N PRO A 92 -6.36 16.71 2.40
CA PRO A 92 -5.82 17.29 3.62
C PRO A 92 -4.69 18.29 3.28
N ALA A 93 -4.40 19.20 4.20
CA ALA A 93 -3.27 20.11 4.05
C ALA A 93 -1.98 19.31 3.82
N ARG A 94 -1.15 19.74 2.85
CA ARG A 94 0.13 19.06 2.60
C ARG A 94 1.05 19.24 3.80
N ASP A 95 1.50 18.12 4.34
CA ASP A 95 2.54 18.08 5.37
C ASP A 95 3.71 17.23 4.86
N LYS A 96 4.93 17.79 4.97
CA LYS A 96 6.18 17.17 4.51
C LYS A 96 6.59 15.99 5.40
N PHE A 97 6.19 15.98 6.67
CA PHE A 97 6.48 14.88 7.59
C PHE A 97 5.81 13.58 7.18
N PHE A 98 4.60 13.64 6.57
CA PHE A 98 3.84 12.47 6.13
C PHE A 98 4.18 11.99 4.71
N GLY A 99 5.16 12.61 4.06
CA GLY A 99 5.52 12.27 2.69
C GLY A 99 7.03 12.31 2.46
N SER A 100 7.54 13.50 2.11
CA SER A 100 8.92 13.64 1.64
C SER A 100 9.96 13.31 2.70
N TYR A 101 9.79 13.77 3.94
CA TYR A 101 10.78 13.53 4.99
C TYR A 101 10.78 12.08 5.46
N HIS A 102 9.59 11.49 5.59
CA HIS A 102 9.46 10.08 5.90
C HIS A 102 10.17 9.25 4.83
N TRP A 103 9.82 9.41 3.54
CA TRP A 103 10.48 8.69 2.44
C TRP A 103 12.00 8.85 2.43
N PHE A 104 12.50 10.08 2.61
CA PHE A 104 13.94 10.34 2.65
C PHE A 104 14.62 9.60 3.80
N PHE A 105 14.02 9.62 5.00
CA PHE A 105 14.50 8.89 6.17
C PHE A 105 14.55 7.37 5.93
N GLU A 106 13.51 6.80 5.33
CA GLU A 106 13.49 5.36 5.03
C GLU A 106 14.64 4.98 4.09
N ARG A 107 14.92 5.83 3.09
CA ARG A 107 16.00 5.59 2.12
C ARG A 107 17.37 5.77 2.76
N MET A 108 17.56 6.77 3.62
CA MET A 108 18.81 6.96 4.37
C MET A 108 19.17 5.74 5.22
N ILE A 109 18.21 5.19 5.96
CA ILE A 109 18.44 4.00 6.80
C ILE A 109 18.71 2.76 5.94
N SER A 110 18.03 2.63 4.80
CA SER A 110 18.28 1.50 3.88
C SER A 110 19.68 1.58 3.29
N ILE A 111 20.13 2.78 2.91
CA ILE A 111 21.48 3.01 2.37
C ILE A 111 22.55 2.79 3.45
N SER A 112 22.30 3.18 4.70
CA SER A 112 23.28 3.02 5.78
C SER A 112 23.51 1.56 6.19
N LEU A 113 22.52 0.67 5.98
CA LEU A 113 22.71 -0.77 6.22
C LEU A 113 23.74 -1.40 5.29
N ILE A 114 23.87 -0.94 4.04
CA ILE A 114 24.81 -1.51 3.07
C ILE A 114 26.27 -1.50 3.58
N PRO A 115 26.86 -0.34 3.96
CA PRO A 115 28.21 -0.31 4.50
C PRO A 115 28.31 -0.95 5.88
N LEU A 116 27.27 -0.90 6.72
CA LEU A 116 27.30 -1.56 8.04
C LEU A 116 27.38 -3.09 7.92
N THR A 117 26.60 -3.68 7.01
CA THR A 117 26.65 -5.11 6.73
C THR A 117 27.96 -5.50 6.05
N ALA A 118 28.47 -4.68 5.11
CA ALA A 118 29.78 -4.95 4.51
C ALA A 118 30.90 -4.89 5.57
N ALA A 119 30.86 -3.90 6.47
CA ALA A 119 31.82 -3.76 7.55
C ALA A 119 31.77 -4.93 8.53
N SER A 120 30.59 -5.43 8.90
CA SER A 120 30.46 -6.57 9.82
C SER A 120 30.95 -7.88 9.19
N VAL A 121 30.78 -8.08 7.89
CA VAL A 121 31.29 -9.26 7.18
C VAL A 121 32.81 -9.24 7.07
N VAL A 122 33.41 -8.08 6.76
CA VAL A 122 34.87 -7.96 6.55
C VAL A 122 35.63 -7.92 7.87
N GLN A 123 35.21 -7.10 8.83
CA GLN A 123 35.93 -6.91 10.09
C GLN A 123 35.52 -7.94 11.15
N GLY A 124 34.32 -8.53 11.04
CA GLY A 124 33.80 -9.40 12.07
C GLY A 124 33.24 -8.65 13.28
N ALA A 125 33.40 -9.26 14.46
CA ALA A 125 32.85 -8.75 15.70
C ALA A 125 33.58 -7.48 16.13
N HIS A 126 32.90 -6.34 16.01
CA HIS A 126 33.44 -5.05 16.39
C HIS A 126 32.37 -4.25 17.15
N PRO A 127 32.65 -3.78 18.38
CA PRO A 127 31.63 -3.27 19.29
C PRO A 127 30.87 -2.06 18.73
N ILE A 128 31.55 -1.17 17.99
CA ILE A 128 30.91 -0.01 17.37
C ILE A 128 29.99 -0.44 16.22
N THR A 129 30.46 -1.38 15.39
CA THR A 129 29.70 -1.86 14.23
C THR A 129 28.47 -2.62 14.68
N ASP A 130 28.63 -3.46 15.70
CA ASP A 130 27.54 -4.22 16.33
C ASP A 130 26.53 -3.28 17.00
N LEU A 131 26.98 -2.23 17.70
CA LEU A 131 26.08 -1.24 18.29
C LEU A 131 25.27 -0.50 17.22
N LEU A 132 25.94 -0.05 16.15
CA LEU A 132 25.27 0.63 15.03
C LEU A 132 24.28 -0.31 14.33
N LEU A 133 24.67 -1.55 14.07
CA LEU A 133 23.79 -2.57 13.49
C LEU A 133 22.59 -2.83 14.40
N GLY A 134 22.79 -2.84 15.72
CA GLY A 134 21.75 -3.05 16.73
C GLY A 134 20.72 -1.93 16.84
N VAL A 135 20.99 -0.78 16.25
CA VAL A 135 20.05 0.36 16.19
C VAL A 135 19.45 0.49 14.80
N VAL A 136 20.30 0.52 13.77
CA VAL A 136 19.87 0.79 12.39
C VAL A 136 19.03 -0.37 11.85
N LEU A 137 19.39 -1.62 12.14
CA LEU A 137 18.66 -2.79 11.63
C LEU A 137 17.24 -2.88 12.22
N PRO A 138 17.00 -2.79 13.55
CA PRO A 138 15.64 -2.79 14.07
C PRO A 138 14.77 -1.63 13.58
N ILE A 139 15.35 -0.44 13.39
CA ILE A 139 14.60 0.72 12.87
C ILE A 139 14.22 0.49 11.40
N HIS A 140 15.12 -0.05 10.56
CA HIS A 140 14.78 -0.42 9.19
C HIS A 140 13.62 -1.42 9.15
N CYS A 141 13.67 -2.46 9.99
CA CYS A 141 12.59 -3.44 10.13
C CYS A 141 11.28 -2.80 10.61
N HIS A 142 11.34 -1.84 11.56
CA HIS A 142 10.16 -1.12 12.04
C HIS A 142 9.44 -0.40 10.90
N VAL A 143 10.18 0.34 10.08
CA VAL A 143 9.62 1.06 8.92
C VAL A 143 9.01 0.08 7.91
N GLY A 144 9.70 -1.03 7.61
CA GLY A 144 9.19 -2.06 6.72
C GLY A 144 7.90 -2.73 7.21
N PHE A 145 7.83 -3.04 8.51
CA PHE A 145 6.61 -3.60 9.10
C PHE A 145 5.48 -2.58 9.20
N ASP A 146 5.76 -1.29 9.41
CA ASP A 146 4.73 -0.24 9.40
C ASP A 146 4.09 -0.12 8.00
N ALA A 147 4.88 -0.24 6.93
CA ALA A 147 4.37 -0.32 5.56
C ALA A 147 3.44 -1.55 5.36
N ILE A 148 3.83 -2.72 5.87
CA ILE A 148 2.98 -3.93 5.82
C ILE A 148 1.66 -3.71 6.56
N ILE A 149 1.69 -3.08 7.74
CA ILE A 149 0.47 -2.79 8.52
C ILE A 149 -0.44 -1.82 7.77
N THR A 150 0.11 -0.78 7.16
CA THR A 150 -0.68 0.24 6.45
C THR A 150 -1.35 -0.31 5.19
N ASP A 151 -0.68 -1.21 4.47
CA ASP A 151 -1.21 -1.85 3.25
C ASP A 151 -2.27 -2.93 3.54
N TYR A 152 -2.01 -3.80 4.53
CA TYR A 152 -2.84 -4.99 4.75
C TYR A 152 -3.87 -4.83 5.87
N LEU A 153 -3.66 -3.92 6.82
CA LEU A 153 -4.55 -3.68 7.94
C LEU A 153 -5.12 -2.25 7.87
N PRO A 154 -5.96 -1.92 6.87
CA PRO A 154 -6.44 -0.56 6.69
C PRO A 154 -7.34 -0.14 7.87
N ALA A 155 -7.02 0.98 8.52
CA ALA A 155 -7.75 1.53 9.67
C ALA A 155 -9.26 1.74 9.41
N ARG A 156 -9.67 1.92 8.15
CA ARG A 156 -11.08 2.06 7.75
C ARG A 156 -11.89 0.77 7.87
N LYS A 157 -11.28 -0.40 7.65
CA LYS A 157 -11.97 -1.71 7.70
C LYS A 157 -11.70 -2.45 9.00
N THR A 158 -10.49 -2.34 9.53
CA THR A 158 -10.02 -3.10 10.69
C THR A 158 -9.40 -2.16 11.74
N PRO A 159 -10.19 -1.25 12.35
CA PRO A 159 -9.65 -0.22 13.23
C PRO A 159 -9.01 -0.76 14.52
N THR A 160 -9.55 -1.85 15.07
CA THR A 160 -9.01 -2.50 16.28
C THR A 160 -7.69 -3.18 16.01
N LEU A 161 -7.65 -4.03 14.98
CA LEU A 161 -6.45 -4.77 14.59
C LEU A 161 -5.33 -3.84 14.11
N ASN A 162 -5.66 -2.80 13.34
CA ASN A 162 -4.69 -1.79 12.94
C ASN A 162 -4.04 -1.11 14.16
N LYS A 163 -4.84 -0.62 15.12
CA LYS A 163 -4.32 0.02 16.34
C LYS A 163 -3.46 -0.93 17.17
N LEU A 164 -3.92 -2.17 17.36
CA LEU A 164 -3.18 -3.18 18.10
C LEU A 164 -1.84 -3.50 17.43
N SER A 165 -1.83 -3.72 16.11
CA SER A 165 -0.61 -4.01 15.36
C SER A 165 0.35 -2.82 15.37
N THR A 166 -0.11 -1.58 15.21
CA THR A 166 0.74 -0.39 15.27
C THR A 166 1.40 -0.22 16.63
N TRP A 167 0.63 -0.36 17.73
CA TRP A 167 1.20 -0.26 19.08
C TRP A 167 2.07 -1.47 19.44
N GLY A 168 1.66 -2.66 19.02
CA GLY A 168 2.44 -3.88 19.17
C GLY A 168 3.78 -3.79 18.46
N LEU A 169 3.81 -3.25 17.23
CA LEU A 169 5.05 -3.03 16.49
C LEU A 169 5.97 -2.05 17.21
N ARG A 170 5.44 -0.93 17.74
CA ARG A 170 6.23 0.03 18.53
C ARG A 170 6.82 -0.61 19.78
N GLY A 171 6.02 -1.39 20.52
CA GLY A 171 6.47 -2.13 21.69
C GLY A 171 7.56 -3.16 21.35
N ALA A 172 7.34 -3.93 20.27
CA ALA A 172 8.29 -4.91 19.79
C ALA A 172 9.62 -4.26 19.37
N THR A 173 9.58 -3.12 18.67
CA THR A 173 10.80 -2.39 18.27
C THR A 173 11.59 -1.91 19.48
N LEU A 174 10.92 -1.36 20.52
CA LEU A 174 11.60 -0.97 21.74
C LEU A 174 12.23 -2.18 22.46
N LEU A 175 11.49 -3.29 22.55
CA LEU A 175 12.00 -4.52 23.15
C LEU A 175 13.24 -5.03 22.40
N VAL A 176 13.18 -5.07 21.06
CA VAL A 176 14.30 -5.50 20.22
C VAL A 176 15.49 -4.56 20.39
N LEU A 177 15.29 -3.24 20.40
CA LEU A 177 16.38 -2.28 20.63
C LEU A 177 17.06 -2.48 21.99
N ILE A 178 16.29 -2.70 23.05
CA ILE A 178 16.81 -3.02 24.39
C ILE A 178 17.56 -4.35 24.36
N GLY A 179 17.02 -5.37 23.69
CA GLY A 179 17.65 -6.67 23.52
C GLY A 179 18.99 -6.56 22.79
N CYS A 180 19.04 -5.86 21.66
CA CYS A 180 20.26 -5.60 20.90
C CYS A 180 21.29 -4.84 21.75
N TYR A 181 20.87 -3.84 22.51
CA TYR A 181 21.74 -3.12 23.43
C TYR A 181 22.34 -4.06 24.49
N GLN A 182 21.50 -4.89 25.12
CA GLN A 182 21.95 -5.85 26.13
C GLN A 182 22.92 -6.89 25.55
N PHE A 183 22.62 -7.45 24.38
CA PHE A 183 23.49 -8.39 23.67
C PHE A 183 24.86 -7.80 23.30
N ASN A 184 24.89 -6.53 22.91
CA ASN A 184 26.13 -5.87 22.50
C ASN A 184 26.98 -5.38 23.68
N THR A 185 26.39 -5.14 24.84
CA THR A 185 27.08 -4.58 26.01
C THR A 185 27.42 -5.60 27.09
N ASN A 186 26.58 -6.63 27.27
CA ASN A 186 26.69 -7.60 28.36
C ASN A 186 26.83 -9.04 27.88
N ASP A 187 26.84 -9.27 26.56
CA ASP A 187 27.00 -10.60 25.95
C ASP A 187 28.04 -10.54 24.81
N VAL A 188 28.14 -11.59 24.01
CA VAL A 188 29.13 -11.79 22.94
C VAL A 188 29.01 -10.82 21.76
N GLY A 189 27.88 -10.10 21.62
CA GLY A 189 27.58 -9.25 20.47
C GLY A 189 26.87 -10.00 19.34
N MET A 190 26.10 -9.26 18.54
CA MET A 190 25.23 -9.87 17.52
C MET A 190 26.01 -10.51 16.37
N THR A 191 27.08 -9.90 15.89
CA THR A 191 27.81 -10.45 14.73
C THR A 191 28.60 -11.69 15.12
N GLU A 192 29.14 -11.72 16.34
CA GLU A 192 29.77 -12.91 16.91
C GLU A 192 28.77 -14.03 17.16
N LEU A 193 27.56 -13.71 17.65
CA LEU A 193 26.47 -14.68 17.77
C LEU A 193 26.14 -15.31 16.41
N VAL A 194 26.01 -14.50 15.35
CA VAL A 194 25.73 -15.01 13.99
C VAL A 194 26.84 -15.94 13.52
N LYS A 195 28.12 -15.59 13.77
CA LYS A 195 29.26 -16.45 13.41
C LYS A 195 29.23 -17.79 14.15
N ARG A 196 28.91 -17.79 15.44
CA ARG A 196 28.83 -19.02 16.25
C ARG A 196 27.68 -19.91 15.82
N VAL A 197 26.51 -19.33 15.56
CA VAL A 197 25.33 -20.06 15.05
C VAL A 197 25.60 -20.65 13.67
N TRP A 198 26.38 -19.98 12.82
CA TRP A 198 26.73 -20.49 11.49
C TRP A 198 27.61 -21.73 11.50
N HIS A 199 28.42 -21.91 12.55
CA HIS A 199 29.30 -23.06 12.73
C HIS A 199 28.79 -24.09 13.74
N ALA A 200 27.59 -23.90 14.27
CA ALA A 200 26.91 -24.83 15.18
C ALA A 200 26.28 -25.99 14.40
#